data_AF-A0A970EAF2-F1
#
_entry.id   AF-A0A970EAF2-F1
#
_cell.length_a   1.000
_cell.length_b   1.000
_cell.length_c   1.000
_cell.angle_alpha   90.00
_cell.angle_beta   90.00
_cell.angle_gamma   90.00
#
_symmetry.space_group_name_H-M   'P 1'
#
loop_
_entity.id
_entity.type
_entity.pdbx_description
1 polymer ?
#
loop_
_entity_poly.entity_id
_entity_poly.type
_entity_poly.pdbx_seq_one_letter_code
_entity_poly.pdbx_strand_id
1 'polypeptide(L)'
;MKKKSTPSTPSWCPPVSENESLAAKVIVGALNALMTVVFISATVFIVKNVTYNYILLAPAVVLVTVLHTLIGILLSYSSRDFTSLLVNFIVYAFVFLMPSVLAAFGIISPDFAKYLIVLPPEASSIIIHAGFTNITAWKILFGYGYLLVISLLLYYFSVKPKFHEYLMKEMGV
;
A
#
# COMPACT_ATOMS: atom_id res chain seq x y z
N MET A 1 12.92 -40.11 -32.69
CA MET A 1 12.44 -38.75 -32.38
C MET A 1 11.42 -38.85 -31.24
N LYS A 2 11.83 -38.56 -29.99
CA LYS A 2 10.90 -38.53 -28.84
C LYS A 2 10.06 -37.26 -28.93
N LYS A 3 8.74 -37.42 -29.07
CA LYS A 3 7.73 -36.37 -28.98
C LYS A 3 7.88 -35.71 -27.59
N LYS A 4 8.31 -34.45 -27.53
CA LYS A 4 8.25 -33.65 -26.31
C LYS A 4 6.79 -33.60 -25.87
N SER A 5 6.47 -34.30 -24.80
CA SER A 5 5.24 -34.10 -24.05
C SER A 5 5.25 -32.65 -23.58
N THR A 6 4.36 -31.83 -24.15
CA THR A 6 3.89 -30.61 -23.50
C THR A 6 3.59 -30.94 -22.04
N PRO A 7 4.13 -30.21 -21.05
CA PRO A 7 3.68 -30.40 -19.68
C PRO A 7 2.19 -30.10 -19.69
N SER A 8 1.38 -31.12 -19.39
CA SER A 8 -0.03 -30.96 -19.09
C SER A 8 -0.14 -29.88 -18.02
N THR A 9 -0.75 -28.75 -18.37
CA THR A 9 -1.11 -27.72 -17.39
C THR A 9 -1.82 -28.42 -16.23
N PRO A 10 -1.35 -28.25 -14.98
CA PRO A 10 -2.00 -28.89 -13.83
C PRO A 10 -3.49 -28.52 -13.81
N SER A 11 -4.35 -29.49 -13.52
CA SER A 11 -5.82 -29.38 -13.39
C SER A 11 -6.31 -28.33 -12.38
N TRP A 12 -5.40 -27.63 -11.72
CA TRP A 12 -5.66 -26.86 -10.50
C TRP A 12 -5.03 -25.48 -10.52
N CYS A 13 -4.75 -24.93 -11.72
CA CYS A 13 -4.57 -23.50 -11.85
C CYS A 13 -5.92 -22.82 -11.52
N PRO A 14 -5.98 -21.86 -10.59
CA PRO A 14 -7.20 -21.09 -10.38
C PRO A 14 -7.64 -20.52 -11.74
N PRO A 15 -8.95 -20.51 -12.06
CA PRO A 15 -9.44 -20.10 -13.37
C PRO A 15 -9.23 -18.61 -13.67
N VAL A 16 -8.61 -17.87 -12.74
CA VAL A 16 -8.43 -16.43 -12.75
C VAL A 16 -6.96 -16.10 -13.00
N SER A 17 -6.71 -15.12 -13.86
CA SER A 17 -5.35 -14.70 -14.18
C SER A 17 -4.66 -14.02 -12.98
N GLU A 18 -3.32 -14.10 -12.91
CA GLU A 18 -2.53 -13.50 -11.83
C GLU A 18 -2.82 -12.00 -11.66
N ASN A 19 -2.90 -11.29 -12.78
CA ASN A 19 -3.18 -9.86 -12.84
C ASN A 19 -4.59 -9.53 -12.35
N GLU A 20 -5.56 -10.40 -12.60
CA GLU A 20 -6.96 -10.20 -12.20
C GLU A 20 -7.13 -10.39 -10.68
N SER A 21 -6.47 -11.38 -10.10
CA SER A 21 -6.46 -11.57 -8.63
C SER A 21 -5.81 -10.39 -7.89
N LEU A 22 -4.67 -9.91 -8.42
CA LEU A 22 -3.99 -8.73 -7.88
C LEU A 22 -4.82 -7.46 -8.04
N ALA A 23 -5.38 -7.23 -9.24
CA ALA A 23 -6.22 -6.07 -9.51
C ALA A 23 -7.46 -6.06 -8.62
N ALA A 24 -8.11 -7.21 -8.39
CA ALA A 24 -9.27 -7.31 -7.51
C ALA A 24 -8.95 -6.83 -6.08
N LYS A 25 -7.82 -7.27 -5.50
CA LYS A 25 -7.39 -6.85 -4.15
C LYS A 25 -7.18 -5.34 -4.07
N VAL A 26 -6.50 -4.77 -5.07
CA VAL A 26 -6.20 -3.34 -5.13
C VAL A 26 -7.47 -2.51 -5.33
N ILE A 27 -8.35 -2.90 -6.25
CA ILE A 27 -9.61 -2.21 -6.55
C ILE A 27 -10.55 -2.24 -5.35
N VAL A 28 -10.75 -3.43 -4.74
CA VAL A 28 -11.60 -3.56 -3.56
C VAL A 28 -11.05 -2.73 -2.40
N GLY A 29 -9.74 -2.74 -2.18
CA GLY A 29 -9.08 -1.90 -1.19
C GLY A 29 -9.34 -0.41 -1.42
N ALA A 30 -9.09 0.06 -2.65
CA ALA A 30 -9.28 1.47 -3.02
C ALA A 30 -10.75 1.92 -2.87
N LEU A 31 -11.71 1.11 -3.32
CA LEU A 31 -13.14 1.40 -3.15
C LEU A 31 -13.54 1.46 -1.67
N ASN A 32 -13.06 0.52 -0.86
CA ASN A 32 -13.32 0.51 0.58
C ASN A 32 -12.73 1.75 1.28
N ALA A 33 -11.52 2.16 0.89
CA ALA A 33 -10.87 3.35 1.42
C ALA A 33 -11.62 4.64 1.04
N LEU A 34 -12.05 4.76 -0.22
CA LEU A 34 -12.86 5.88 -0.67
C LEU A 34 -14.21 5.95 0.05
N MET A 35 -14.87 4.80 0.22
CA MET A 35 -16.12 4.71 0.99
C MET A 35 -15.91 5.18 2.44
N THR A 36 -14.83 4.74 3.08
CA THR A 36 -14.48 5.17 4.44
C THR A 36 -14.27 6.69 4.52
N VAL A 37 -13.60 7.29 3.54
CA VAL A 37 -13.40 8.74 3.47
C VAL A 37 -14.72 9.49 3.29
N VAL A 38 -15.66 8.98 2.50
CA VAL A 38 -17.00 9.56 2.36
C VAL A 38 -17.72 9.58 3.71
N PHE A 39 -17.70 8.47 4.46
CA PHE A 39 -18.34 8.41 5.78
C PHE A 39 -17.69 9.36 6.79
N ILE A 40 -16.36 9.34 6.90
CA ILE A 40 -15.63 10.24 7.81
C ILE A 40 -15.91 11.70 7.44
N SER A 41 -15.89 12.03 6.15
CA SER A 41 -16.15 13.38 5.69
C SER A 41 -17.57 13.85 5.99
N ALA A 42 -18.57 12.99 5.76
CA ALA A 42 -19.94 13.28 6.11
C ALA A 42 -20.10 13.55 7.61
N THR A 43 -19.49 12.73 8.47
CA THR A 43 -19.51 12.94 9.92
C THR A 43 -18.87 14.26 10.32
N VAL A 44 -17.68 14.57 9.80
CA VAL A 44 -16.97 15.80 10.19
C VAL A 44 -17.66 17.05 9.64
N PHE A 45 -18.27 16.97 8.46
CA PHE A 45 -19.09 18.07 7.92
C PHE A 45 -20.29 18.36 8.82
N ILE A 46 -21.01 17.34 9.28
CA ILE A 46 -22.17 17.51 10.17
C ILE A 46 -21.75 18.06 11.53
N VAL A 47 -20.68 17.54 12.13
CA VAL A 47 -20.29 17.87 13.52
C VAL A 47 -19.50 19.17 13.62
N LYS A 48 -18.59 19.42 12.67
CA LYS A 48 -17.63 20.53 12.73
C LYS A 48 -17.74 21.54 11.59
N ASN A 49 -18.61 21.30 10.59
CA ASN A 49 -18.76 22.15 9.41
C ASN A 49 -17.43 22.39 8.65
N VAL A 50 -16.52 21.41 8.69
CA VAL A 50 -15.23 21.51 7.99
C VAL A 50 -15.36 20.91 6.60
N THR A 51 -14.84 21.61 5.61
CA THR A 51 -14.75 21.16 4.21
C THR A 51 -13.31 20.77 3.86
N TYR A 52 -13.15 19.87 2.89
CA TYR A 52 -11.86 19.34 2.47
C TYR A 52 -11.58 19.61 1.00
N ASN A 53 -10.30 19.60 0.64
CA ASN A 53 -9.91 19.58 -0.75
C ASN A 53 -9.99 18.15 -1.30
N TYR A 54 -11.17 17.77 -1.81
CA TYR A 54 -11.41 16.44 -2.37
C TYR A 54 -10.56 16.13 -3.61
N ILE A 55 -10.13 17.16 -4.35
CA ILE A 55 -9.24 17.01 -5.51
C ILE A 55 -7.88 16.48 -5.08
N LEU A 56 -7.38 16.93 -3.92
CA LEU A 56 -6.13 16.43 -3.33
C LEU A 56 -6.34 15.21 -2.42
N LEU A 57 -7.54 14.98 -1.89
CA LEU A 57 -7.76 13.88 -0.95
C LEU A 57 -8.04 12.55 -1.66
N ALA A 58 -8.92 12.54 -2.66
CA ALA A 58 -9.33 11.32 -3.35
C ALA A 58 -8.15 10.56 -4.01
N PRO A 59 -7.29 11.21 -4.83
CA PRO A 59 -6.14 10.52 -5.42
C PRO A 59 -5.11 10.11 -4.35
N ALA A 60 -4.92 10.88 -3.27
CA ALA A 60 -4.05 10.48 -2.16
C ALA A 60 -4.52 9.17 -1.55
N VAL A 61 -5.81 9.05 -1.24
CA VAL A 61 -6.39 7.87 -0.61
C VAL A 61 -6.22 6.63 -1.49
N VAL A 62 -6.51 6.73 -2.79
CA VAL A 62 -6.32 5.63 -3.74
C VAL A 62 -4.86 5.20 -3.77
N LEU A 63 -3.95 6.16 -3.90
CA LEU A 63 -2.54 5.90 -4.09
C LEU A 63 -1.87 5.31 -2.83
N VAL A 64 -2.21 5.82 -1.65
CA VAL A 64 -1.79 5.25 -0.35
C VAL A 64 -2.31 3.82 -0.20
N THR A 65 -3.57 3.59 -0.58
CA THR A 65 -4.19 2.27 -0.47
C THR A 65 -3.54 1.26 -1.41
N VAL A 66 -3.28 1.65 -2.66
CA VAL A 66 -2.56 0.82 -3.65
C VAL A 66 -1.20 0.40 -3.08
N LEU A 67 -0.41 1.36 -2.59
CA LEU A 67 0.91 1.09 -2.04
C LEU A 67 0.86 0.09 -0.87
N HIS A 68 0.04 0.36 0.13
CA HIS A 68 -0.02 -0.48 1.33
C HIS A 68 -0.63 -1.85 1.04
N THR A 69 -1.51 -1.94 0.06
CA THR A 69 -2.01 -3.24 -0.44
C THR A 69 -0.88 -4.04 -1.08
N LEU A 70 -0.03 -3.42 -1.91
CA LEU A 70 1.13 -4.08 -2.52
C LEU A 70 2.17 -4.50 -1.48
N ILE A 71 2.43 -3.66 -0.46
CA ILE A 71 3.31 -4.01 0.66
C ILE A 71 2.73 -5.20 1.43
N GLY A 72 1.44 -5.17 1.75
CA GLY A 72 0.76 -6.28 2.43
C GLY A 72 0.85 -7.58 1.64
N ILE A 73 0.63 -7.53 0.32
CA ILE A 73 0.79 -8.69 -0.57
C ILE A 73 2.23 -9.21 -0.55
N LEU A 74 3.22 -8.32 -0.60
CA LEU A 74 4.64 -8.71 -0.54
C LEU A 74 5.01 -9.40 0.78
N LEU A 75 4.48 -8.89 1.90
CA LEU A 75 4.67 -9.50 3.22
C LEU A 75 4.02 -10.89 3.25
N SER A 76 2.81 -11.04 2.69
CA SER A 76 2.14 -12.34 2.57
C SER A 76 2.95 -13.33 1.72
N TYR A 77 3.48 -12.91 0.57
CA TYR A 77 4.27 -13.78 -0.31
C TYR A 77 5.57 -14.24 0.34
N SER A 78 6.19 -13.38 1.14
CA SER A 78 7.46 -13.68 1.80
C SER A 78 7.29 -14.54 3.05
N SER A 79 6.06 -14.72 3.56
CA SER A 79 5.80 -15.38 4.84
C SER A 79 5.38 -16.84 4.65
N ARG A 80 5.85 -17.75 5.52
CA ARG A 80 5.55 -19.19 5.43
C ARG A 80 4.24 -19.62 6.06
N ASP A 81 3.88 -18.92 7.12
CA ASP A 81 2.73 -19.20 7.98
C ASP A 81 2.23 -17.86 8.54
N PHE A 82 1.07 -17.90 9.19
CA PHE A 82 0.44 -16.70 9.73
C PHE A 82 1.30 -15.99 10.79
N THR A 83 2.01 -16.75 11.62
CA THR A 83 2.89 -16.17 12.66
C THR A 83 4.07 -15.44 12.00
N SER A 84 4.71 -16.04 11.00
CA SER A 84 5.76 -15.37 10.22
C SER A 84 5.26 -14.08 9.56
N LEU A 85 4.03 -14.07 9.04
CA LEU A 85 3.42 -12.85 8.47
C LEU A 85 3.28 -11.75 9.52
N LEU A 86 2.75 -12.10 10.69
CA LEU A 86 2.56 -11.13 11.77
C LEU A 86 3.90 -10.56 12.25
N VAL A 87 4.92 -11.40 12.40
CA VAL A 87 6.28 -10.93 12.76
C VAL A 87 6.85 -9.99 11.70
N ASN A 88 6.74 -10.35 10.42
CA ASN A 88 7.21 -9.50 9.32
C ASN A 88 6.46 -8.15 9.28
N PHE A 89 5.15 -8.16 9.54
CA PHE A 89 4.36 -6.93 9.65
C PHE A 89 4.79 -6.07 10.85
N ILE A 90 5.03 -6.67 12.02
CA ILE A 90 5.52 -5.95 13.20
C ILE A 90 6.87 -5.30 12.89
N VAL A 91 7.81 -6.03 12.29
CA VAL A 91 9.11 -5.47 11.90
C VAL A 91 8.93 -4.31 10.92
N TYR A 92 8.08 -4.46 9.90
CA TYR A 92 7.76 -3.37 8.99
C TYR A 92 7.20 -2.14 9.72
N ALA A 93 6.25 -2.33 10.64
CA ALA A 93 5.68 -1.23 11.42
C ALA A 93 6.74 -0.55 12.31
N PHE A 94 7.61 -1.31 12.96
CA PHE A 94 8.67 -0.74 13.78
C PHE A 94 9.71 0.04 12.97
N VAL A 95 10.03 -0.39 11.75
CA VAL A 95 11.03 0.28 10.93
C VAL A 95 10.46 1.51 10.22
N PHE A 96 9.25 1.42 9.67
CA PHE A 96 8.69 2.46 8.80
C PHE A 96 7.60 3.32 9.45
N LEU A 97 6.74 2.71 10.29
CA LEU A 97 5.64 3.44 10.92
C LEU A 97 6.07 4.14 12.21
N MET A 98 6.82 3.47 13.09
CA MET A 98 7.21 4.02 14.39
C MET A 98 7.94 5.36 14.30
N PRO A 99 8.95 5.56 13.41
CA PRO A 99 9.60 6.87 13.29
C PRO A 99 8.61 7.98 12.90
N SER A 100 7.69 7.69 11.98
CA SER A 100 6.64 8.61 11.52
C SER A 100 5.69 8.99 12.69
N VAL A 101 5.29 8.00 13.48
CA VAL A 101 4.44 8.20 14.66
C VAL A 101 5.16 9.05 15.72
N LEU A 102 6.42 8.75 16.02
CA LEU A 102 7.22 9.52 16.99
C LEU A 102 7.41 10.97 16.56
N ALA A 103 7.57 11.23 15.25
CA ALA A 103 7.63 12.57 14.70
C ALA A 103 6.28 13.31 14.85
N ALA A 104 5.15 12.63 14.64
CA ALA A 104 3.82 13.21 14.84
C ALA A 104 3.58 13.64 16.31
N PHE A 105 4.17 12.94 17.28
CA PHE A 105 4.12 13.32 18.70
C PHE A 105 5.15 14.38 19.13
N GLY A 106 6.00 14.86 18.22
CA GLY A 106 7.04 15.86 18.52
C GLY A 106 8.19 15.31 19.37
N ILE A 107 8.33 13.99 19.48
CA ILE A 107 9.44 13.34 20.21
C ILE A 107 10.73 13.46 19.38
N ILE A 108 10.61 13.43 18.06
CA ILE A 108 11.73 13.58 17.12
C ILE A 108 11.88 15.07 16.75
N SER A 109 13.14 15.56 16.74
CA SER A 109 13.45 16.93 16.34
C SER A 109 12.94 17.23 14.91
N PRO A 110 12.39 18.43 14.65
CA PRO A 110 11.94 18.85 13.31
C PRO A 110 13.03 18.72 12.23
N ASP A 111 14.30 18.89 12.63
CA ASP A 111 15.44 18.73 11.73
C ASP A 111 15.65 17.30 11.27
N PHE A 112 15.28 16.31 12.07
CA PHE A 112 15.31 14.92 11.66
C PHE A 112 14.03 14.52 10.93
N ALA A 113 12.88 15.06 11.38
CA ALA A 113 11.58 14.77 10.79
C ALA A 113 11.49 15.09 9.29
N LYS A 114 12.24 16.10 8.81
CA LYS A 114 12.30 16.44 7.37
C LYS A 114 12.80 15.29 6.48
N TYR A 115 13.63 14.39 7.00
CA TYR A 115 14.15 13.23 6.27
C TYR A 115 13.20 12.04 6.30
N LEU A 116 12.22 12.02 7.21
CA LEU A 116 11.25 10.93 7.32
C LEU A 116 10.28 10.89 6.13
N ILE A 117 10.21 11.94 5.31
CA ILE A 117 9.39 11.95 4.08
C ILE A 117 9.71 10.81 3.11
N VAL A 118 10.90 10.20 3.22
CA VAL A 118 11.29 9.01 2.44
C VAL A 118 10.59 7.74 2.94
N LEU A 119 10.04 7.75 4.15
CA LEU A 119 9.27 6.62 4.67
C LEU A 119 7.87 6.61 4.05
N PRO A 120 7.42 5.48 3.48
CA PRO A 120 6.09 5.38 2.87
C PRO A 120 4.93 5.83 3.78
N PRO A 121 4.90 5.48 5.10
CA PRO A 121 3.86 5.95 6.00
C PRO A 121 3.85 7.47 6.20
N GLU A 122 5.03 8.11 6.31
CA GLU A 122 5.14 9.56 6.47
C GLU A 122 4.70 10.31 5.21
N ALA A 123 5.16 9.87 4.03
CA ALA A 123 4.74 10.43 2.76
C ALA A 123 3.22 10.31 2.55
N SER A 124 2.64 9.18 2.98
CA SER A 124 1.19 8.94 2.94
C SER A 124 0.43 9.91 3.84
N SER A 125 0.91 10.11 5.07
CA SER A 125 0.36 11.09 6.00
C SER A 125 0.39 12.50 5.41
N ILE A 126 1.51 12.93 4.84
CA ILE A 126 1.67 14.26 4.24
C ILE A 126 0.64 14.54 3.13
N ILE A 127 0.46 13.60 2.19
CA ILE A 127 -0.48 13.82 1.07
C ILE A 127 -1.95 13.70 1.49
N ILE A 128 -2.25 12.88 2.50
CA ILE A 128 -3.59 12.84 3.09
C ILE A 128 -3.86 14.16 3.83
N HIS A 129 -2.92 14.63 4.65
CA HIS A 129 -3.01 15.90 5.38
C HIS A 129 -3.14 17.13 4.47
N ALA A 130 -2.58 17.08 3.26
CA ALA A 130 -2.75 18.11 2.24
C ALA A 130 -4.21 18.27 1.77
N GLY A 131 -5.06 17.25 1.96
CA GLY A 131 -6.50 17.34 1.73
C GLY A 131 -7.26 18.13 2.82
N PHE A 132 -6.67 18.26 4.02
CA PHE A 132 -7.28 18.91 5.18
C PHE A 132 -6.70 20.31 5.46
N THR A 133 -5.42 20.51 5.14
CA THR A 133 -4.65 21.69 5.54
C THR A 133 -3.71 22.13 4.43
N ASN A 134 -3.27 23.39 4.49
CA ASN A 134 -2.29 23.90 3.54
C ASN A 134 -0.89 23.38 3.88
N ILE A 135 -0.41 22.43 3.08
CA ILE A 135 0.95 21.90 3.14
C ILE A 135 1.79 22.54 2.03
N THR A 136 3.10 22.67 2.25
CA THR A 136 4.06 23.17 1.26
C THR A 136 3.97 22.38 -0.05
N ALA A 137 3.79 23.07 -1.19
CA ALA A 137 3.59 22.46 -2.50
C ALA A 137 4.67 21.44 -2.90
N TRP A 138 5.93 21.70 -2.58
CA TRP A 138 7.03 20.76 -2.84
C TRP A 138 6.85 19.41 -2.13
N LYS A 139 6.36 19.41 -0.87
CA LYS A 139 6.11 18.17 -0.11
C LYS A 139 4.95 17.37 -0.71
N ILE A 140 3.93 18.06 -1.20
CA ILE A 140 2.79 17.45 -1.89
C ILE A 140 3.27 16.79 -3.17
N LEU A 141 3.99 17.53 -4.02
CA LEU A 141 4.53 17.02 -5.29
C LEU A 141 5.49 15.87 -5.06
N PHE A 142 6.36 15.96 -4.05
CA PHE A 142 7.26 14.86 -3.69
C PHE A 142 6.48 13.64 -3.20
N GLY A 143 5.51 13.78 -2.28
CA GLY A 143 4.75 12.64 -1.78
C GLY A 143 3.96 11.94 -2.89
N TYR A 144 3.25 12.72 -3.71
CA TYR A 144 2.56 12.24 -4.91
C TYR A 144 3.47 11.82 -6.04
N GLY A 145 4.75 12.18 -6.01
CA GLY A 145 5.84 11.89 -6.94
C GLY A 145 6.66 10.65 -6.54
N TYR A 146 6.70 10.38 -5.24
CA TYR A 146 7.44 9.30 -4.62
C TYR A 146 6.57 8.04 -4.52
N LEU A 147 5.35 8.17 -3.99
CA LEU A 147 4.52 7.00 -3.63
C LEU A 147 4.08 6.15 -4.83
N LEU A 148 3.77 6.77 -5.97
CA LEU A 148 3.51 6.15 -7.27
C LEU A 148 4.75 5.50 -7.89
N VAL A 149 5.94 6.10 -7.77
CA VAL A 149 7.18 5.48 -8.26
C VAL A 149 7.45 4.22 -7.44
N ILE A 150 7.39 4.32 -6.11
CA ILE A 150 7.60 3.15 -5.26
C ILE A 150 6.48 2.11 -5.45
N SER A 151 5.22 2.51 -5.67
CA SER A 151 4.13 1.57 -5.99
C SER A 151 4.37 0.81 -7.28
N LEU A 152 4.82 1.51 -8.34
CA LEU A 152 5.16 0.88 -9.63
C LEU A 152 6.36 -0.05 -9.47
N LEU A 153 7.43 0.41 -8.81
CA LEU A 153 8.61 -0.41 -8.54
C LEU A 153 8.24 -1.67 -7.75
N LEU A 154 7.42 -1.53 -6.71
CA LEU A 154 6.98 -2.64 -5.88
C LEU A 154 6.14 -3.65 -6.68
N TYR A 155 5.23 -3.15 -7.52
CA TYR A 155 4.42 -4.01 -8.39
C TYR A 155 5.28 -4.81 -9.38
N TYR A 156 6.16 -4.14 -10.15
CA TYR A 156 6.94 -4.78 -11.19
C TYR A 156 8.08 -5.67 -10.67
N PHE A 157 8.80 -5.23 -9.64
CA PHE A 157 10.01 -5.91 -9.17
C PHE A 157 9.78 -6.88 -8.01
N SER A 158 8.71 -6.71 -7.23
CA SER A 158 8.51 -7.52 -6.02
C SER A 158 7.24 -8.36 -6.08
N VAL A 159 6.10 -7.77 -6.42
CA VAL A 159 4.80 -8.47 -6.38
C VAL A 159 4.66 -9.43 -7.55
N LYS A 160 4.82 -8.95 -8.79
CA LYS A 160 4.66 -9.76 -9.99
C LYS A 160 5.58 -10.99 -10.06
N PRO A 161 6.91 -10.90 -9.80
CA PRO A 161 7.78 -12.07 -9.91
C PRO A 161 7.56 -13.11 -8.81
N LYS A 162 7.19 -12.68 -7.59
CA LYS A 162 6.97 -13.57 -6.45
C LYS A 162 5.61 -14.26 -6.46
N PHE A 163 4.71 -13.88 -7.36
CA PHE A 163 3.36 -14.43 -7.43
C PHE A 163 3.35 -15.94 -7.68
N HIS A 164 4.16 -16.40 -8.64
CA HIS A 164 4.23 -17.81 -8.99
C HIS A 164 4.79 -18.67 -7.83
N GLU A 165 5.85 -18.19 -7.17
CA GLU A 165 6.42 -18.85 -5.99
C GLU A 165 5.41 -18.94 -4.83
N TYR A 166 4.63 -17.88 -4.62
CA TYR A 166 3.57 -17.87 -3.62
C TYR A 166 2.47 -18.90 -3.93
N LEU A 167 2.02 -18.99 -5.19
CA LEU A 167 1.04 -20.00 -5.58
C LEU A 167 1.56 -21.41 -5.38
N MET A 168 2.79 -21.72 -5.80
CA MET A 168 3.36 -23.07 -5.57
C MET A 168 3.39 -23.43 -4.09
N LYS A 169 3.78 -22.48 -3.24
CA LYS A 169 3.85 -22.66 -1.80
C LYS A 169 2.49 -22.90 -1.14
N GLU A 170 1.45 -22.14 -1.50
CA GLU A 170 0.10 -22.39 -0.98
C GLU A 170 -0.49 -23.72 -1.48
N MET A 171 -0.05 -24.16 -2.66
CA MET A 171 -0.48 -25.43 -3.25
C MET A 171 0.33 -26.64 -2.72
N GLY A 172 1.26 -26.42 -1.79
CA GLY A 172 2.01 -27.49 -1.11
C GLY A 172 3.02 -28.23 -1.97
N VAL A 173 3.46 -27.62 -3.09
CA VAL A 173 4.45 -28.17 -4.03
C VAL A 173 5.77 -27.42 -4.02
#